data_AF-A0A557S630-F1
#
_entry.id   AF-A0A557S630-F1
#
_cell.length_a   1.000
_cell.length_b   1.000
_cell.length_c   1.000
_cell.angle_alpha   90.00
_cell.angle_beta   90.00
_cell.angle_gamma   90.00
#
_symmetry.space_group_name_H-M   'P 1'
#
loop_
_entity.id
_entity.type
_entity.pdbx_description
1 polymer ?
#
loop_
_entity_poly.entity_id
_entity_poly.type
_entity_poly.pdbx_seq_one_letter_code
_entity_poly.pdbx_strand_id
1 'polypeptide(L)' 'MFEGSYLGDNERIADTATLECGICWQVYDPVEGDPVWQIPPGTPFADLPAHWTCPNCDAPRHKFMVIEE' A
#
# COMPACT_ATOMS: atom_id res chain seq x y z
N MET A 1 -5.11 10.91 -18.08
CA MET A 1 -6.16 11.07 -17.06
C MET A 1 -6.36 9.72 -16.39
N PHE A 2 -5.55 9.42 -15.38
CA PHE A 2 -5.77 8.35 -14.40
C PHE A 2 -5.28 8.93 -13.07
N GLU A 3 -6.04 9.88 -12.54
CA GLU A 3 -5.70 10.78 -11.43
C GLU A 3 -5.96 10.16 -10.05
N GLY A 4 -5.79 8.84 -9.88
CA GLY A 4 -6.15 8.15 -8.63
C GLY A 4 -5.21 7.05 -8.18
N SER A 5 -4.21 6.66 -8.98
CA SER A 5 -3.18 5.73 -8.52
C SER A 5 -2.13 6.50 -7.70
N TYR A 6 -1.64 5.88 -6.62
CA TYR A 6 -0.52 6.38 -5.81
C TYR A 6 0.73 6.74 -6.67
N LEU A 7 0.84 6.22 -7.91
CA LEU A 7 1.89 6.51 -8.91
C LEU A 7 3.34 6.32 -8.41
N GLY A 8 3.55 5.87 -7.18
CA GLY A 8 4.87 5.84 -6.53
C GLY A 8 5.26 7.14 -5.83
N ASP A 9 4.37 8.13 -5.73
CA ASP A 9 4.64 9.41 -5.07
C ASP A 9 4.33 9.30 -3.56
N ASN A 10 5.33 8.86 -2.79
CA ASN A 10 5.28 8.76 -1.33
C ASN A 10 4.88 10.06 -0.62
N GLU A 11 5.12 11.21 -1.24
CA GLU A 11 4.85 12.53 -0.66
C GLU A 11 3.36 12.90 -0.65
N ARG A 12 2.50 12.11 -1.31
CA ARG A 12 1.05 12.36 -1.37
C ARG A 12 0.24 11.44 -0.46
N ILE A 13 0.88 10.56 0.29
CA ILE A 13 0.21 9.63 1.20
C ILE A 13 0.57 9.95 2.65
N ALA A 14 -0.43 9.96 3.53
CA ALA A 14 -0.18 10.05 4.96
C ALA A 14 0.46 8.76 5.48
N ASP A 15 1.25 8.84 6.55
CA ASP A 15 1.85 7.65 7.19
C ASP A 15 0.79 6.67 7.70
N THR A 16 -0.41 7.18 8.01
CA THR A 16 -1.58 6.40 8.44
C THR A 16 -2.54 6.11 7.29
N ALA A 17 -2.16 6.35 6.04
CA ALA A 17 -3.03 6.10 4.90
C ALA A 17 -3.19 4.60 4.67
N THR A 18 -4.43 4.18 4.51
CA THR A 18 -4.80 2.82 4.12
C THR A 18 -4.85 2.74 2.60
N LEU A 19 -4.30 1.67 2.03
CA LEU A 19 -4.26 1.50 0.57
C LEU A 19 -4.90 0.19 0.15
N GLU A 20 -5.70 0.24 -0.90
CA GLU A 20 -6.33 -0.93 -1.50
C GLU A 20 -5.63 -1.34 -2.80
N CYS A 21 -5.37 -2.63 -2.96
CA CYS A 21 -4.86 -3.20 -4.19
C CYS A 21 -5.92 -3.15 -5.29
N GLY A 22 -5.69 -2.40 -6.37
CA GLY A 22 -6.62 -2.33 -7.51
C GLY A 22 -6.73 -3.61 -8.35
N ILE A 23 -6.06 -4.71 -7.96
CA ILE A 23 -6.11 -6.02 -8.66
C ILE A 23 -6.98 -7.02 -7.90
N CYS A 24 -6.80 -7.13 -6.59
CA CYS A 24 -7.46 -8.13 -5.75
C CYS A 24 -8.26 -7.55 -4.59
N TRP A 25 -8.29 -6.22 -4.45
CA TRP A 25 -8.96 -5.50 -3.37
C TRP A 25 -8.42 -5.79 -1.97
N GLN A 26 -7.19 -6.33 -1.88
CA GLN A 26 -6.50 -6.45 -0.60
C GLN A 26 -6.16 -5.07 -0.05
N VAL A 27 -6.53 -4.82 1.20
CA VAL A 27 -6.20 -3.59 1.91
C VAL A 27 -4.89 -3.76 2.69
N TYR A 28 -4.00 -2.79 2.58
CA TYR A 28 -2.84 -2.60 3.43
C TYR A 28 -3.17 -1.52 4.46
N ASP A 29 -3.20 -1.92 5.74
CA ASP A 29 -3.36 -1.01 6.87
C ASP A 29 -1.99 -0.84 7.56
N PRO A 30 -1.47 0.40 7.66
CA PRO A 30 -0.18 0.64 8.30
C PRO A 30 -0.18 0.33 9.80
N VAL A 31 -1.33 0.38 10.49
CA VAL A 31 -1.48 0.01 11.90
C VAL A 31 -1.30 -1.48 12.09
N GLU A 32 -1.78 -2.31 11.17
CA GLU A 32 -1.58 -3.76 11.21
C GLU A 32 -0.25 -4.20 10.60
N GLY A 33 0.25 -3.45 9.61
CA GLY A 33 1.43 -3.81 8.82
C GLY A 33 1.11 -4.92 7.82
N ASP A 34 2.09 -5.80 7.56
CA ASP A 34 1.93 -6.95 6.67
C ASP A 34 2.56 -8.20 7.29
N PRO A 35 1.76 -9.10 7.91
CA PRO A 35 2.30 -10.29 8.56
C PRO A 35 2.89 -11.31 7.58
N VAL A 36 2.49 -11.29 6.30
CA VAL A 36 3.01 -12.20 5.27
C VAL A 36 4.42 -11.81 4.89
N TRP A 37 4.66 -10.50 4.73
CA TRP A 37 6.00 -9.94 4.48
C TRP A 37 6.80 -9.66 5.76
N GLN A 38 6.25 -10.01 6.93
CA GLN A 38 6.83 -9.72 8.25
C GLN A 38 7.10 -8.22 8.48
N ILE A 39 6.27 -7.36 7.89
CA ILE A 39 6.30 -5.92 8.11
C ILE A 39 5.61 -5.64 9.46
N PRO A 40 6.29 -4.99 10.41
CA PRO A 40 5.72 -4.74 11.72
C PRO A 40 4.56 -3.75 11.65
N PRO A 41 3.62 -3.83 12.61
CA PRO A 41 2.55 -2.84 12.77
C PRO A 41 3.15 -1.45 13.01
N GLY A 42 2.49 -0.43 12.47
CA GLY A 42 2.95 0.96 12.45
C GLY A 42 3.88 1.31 11.28
N THR A 43 4.05 0.43 10.29
CA THR A 43 4.87 0.73 9.11
C THR A 43 4.02 1.43 8.04
N PRO A 44 4.33 2.69 7.67
CA PRO A 44 3.61 3.37 6.61
C PRO A 44 3.89 2.73 5.25
N PHE A 45 2.93 2.79 4.33
CA PHE A 45 3.09 2.23 2.97
C PHE A 45 4.27 2.87 2.23
N ALA A 46 4.56 4.14 2.51
CA ALA A 46 5.70 4.86 1.95
C ALA A 46 7.06 4.25 2.33
N ASP A 47 7.15 3.62 3.50
CA ASP A 47 8.38 3.02 4.04
C ASP A 47 8.49 1.52 3.70
N LEU A 48 7.53 0.98 2.94
CA LEU A 48 7.62 -0.41 2.47
C LEU A 48 8.84 -0.59 1.55
N PRO A 49 9.56 -1.72 1.65
CA PRO A 49 10.75 -1.99 0.83
C PRO A 49 10.41 -1.97 -0.65
N ALA A 50 11.17 -1.32 -1.55
CA ALA A 50 10.82 -1.14 -2.98
C ALA A 50 10.31 -2.39 -3.73
N HIS A 51 10.76 -3.58 -3.34
CA HIS A 51 10.40 -4.87 -3.92
C HIS A 51 9.16 -5.53 -3.31
N TRP A 52 8.54 -4.91 -2.29
CA TRP A 52 7.30 -5.41 -1.70
C TRP A 52 6.17 -5.40 -2.73
N THR A 53 5.43 -6.50 -2.74
CA THR A 53 4.27 -6.78 -3.59
C THR A 53 3.08 -7.18 -2.72
N CYS A 54 1.87 -7.05 -3.27
CA CYS A 54 0.65 -7.45 -2.58
C CYS A 54 0.75 -8.91 -2.11
N PRO A 55 0.58 -9.20 -0.81
CA PRO A 55 0.71 -10.55 -0.27
C PRO A 55 -0.34 -11.53 -0.79
N ASN A 56 -1.43 -11.03 -1.38
CA ASN A 56 -2.54 -11.86 -1.89
C ASN A 56 -2.42 -12.18 -3.39
N CYS A 57 -1.83 -11.28 -4.20
CA CYS A 57 -1.86 -11.42 -5.66
C CYS A 57 -0.55 -11.06 -6.37
N ASP A 58 0.53 -10.77 -5.62
CA ASP A 58 1.83 -10.36 -6.15
C ASP A 58 1.80 -9.08 -7.00
N ALA A 59 0.72 -8.30 -6.95
CA ALA A 59 0.65 -7.03 -7.63
C ALA A 59 1.70 -6.05 -7.06
N PRO A 60 2.38 -5.27 -7.91
CA PRO A 60 3.38 -4.30 -7.45
C PRO A 60 2.72 -3.14 -6.69
N ARG A 61 3.47 -2.51 -5.77
CA ARG A 61 3.00 -1.39 -4.94
C ARG A 61 2.28 -0.26 -5.70
N HIS A 62 2.69 0.01 -6.94
CA HIS A 62 2.14 1.12 -7.73
C HIS A 62 0.70 0.85 -8.22
N LYS A 63 0.20 -0.38 -8.06
CA LYS A 63 -1.21 -0.75 -8.31
C LYS A 63 -2.13 -0.50 -7.12
N PHE A 64 -1.57 -0.09 -5.99
CA PHE A 64 -2.35 0.31 -4.83
C PHE A 64 -2.90 1.72 -5.03
N MET A 65 -4.09 1.95 -4.48
CA MET A 65 -4.79 3.22 -4.49
C MET A 65 -5.08 3.60 -3.04
N VAL A 66 -4.89 4.88 -2.72
CA VAL A 66 -5.25 5.42 -1.41
C VAL A 66 -6.77 5.35 -1.31
N ILE A 67 -7.25 4.79 -0.20
CA ILE A 67 -8.66 4.87 0.15
C ILE A 67 -8.77 5.92 1.26
N GLU A 68 -9.47 7.02 0.96
CA GLU A 68 -9.92 7.97 1.98
C GLU A 68 -11.21 7.40 2.57
N GLU A 69 -11.20 7.08 3.86
CA GLU A 69 -12.44 6.89 4.63
C GLU A 69 -13.09 8.22 4.97
#